data_AF-A0A4Y9STD3-F1
#
_entry.id   AF-A0A4Y9STD3-F1
#
_cell.length_a   1.000
_cell.length_b   1.000
_cell.length_c   1.000
_cell.angle_alpha   90.00
_cell.angle_beta   90.00
_cell.angle_gamma   90.00
#
_symmetry.space_group_name_H-M   'P 1'
#
loop_
_entity.id
_entity.type
_entity.pdbx_description
1 polymer ?
#
loop_
_entity_poly.entity_id
_entity_poly.type
_entity_poly.pdbx_seq_one_letter_code
_entity_poly.pdbx_strand_id
1 'polypeptide(L)' 'MAGELQHPAGGAVSPWVARWAPLMPAGEVLDLACGSGRHAHFLAGFGHPVLALDRDAQALA' A
#
# COMPACT_ATOMS: atom_id res chain seq x y z
N MET A 1 -10.18 17.38 -20.14
CA MET A 1 -8.91 17.54 -19.40
C MET A 1 -9.19 17.24 -17.93
N ALA A 2 -9.36 15.97 -17.56
CA ALA A 2 -9.41 15.59 -16.16
C ALA A 2 -7.97 15.63 -15.66
N GLY A 3 -7.67 16.51 -14.70
CA GLY A 3 -6.35 16.56 -14.09
C GLY A 3 -6.06 15.24 -13.41
N GLU A 4 -4.91 14.63 -13.71
CA GLU A 4 -4.40 13.49 -12.96
C GLU A 4 -4.25 13.93 -11.51
N LEU A 5 -5.03 13.33 -10.61
CA LEU A 5 -4.80 13.44 -9.17
C LEU A 5 -3.56 12.62 -8.85
N GLN A 6 -2.39 13.19 -9.05
CA GLN A 6 -1.12 12.62 -8.59
C GLN A 6 -1.13 12.64 -7.06
N HIS A 7 -1.33 11.47 -6.46
CA HIS A 7 -0.99 11.28 -5.05
C HIS A 7 0.53 11.30 -4.94
N PRO A 8 1.11 12.05 -3.99
CA PRO A 8 2.56 12.08 -3.82
C PRO A 8 3.07 10.67 -3.56
N ALA A 9 3.91 10.17 -4.45
CA ALA A 9 4.69 8.96 -4.23
C ALA A 9 5.62 9.21 -3.03
N GLY A 10 5.63 8.29 -2.06
CA GLY A 10 6.56 8.36 -0.93
C GLY A 10 6.05 9.05 0.36
N GLY A 11 4.74 9.07 0.60
CA GLY A 11 4.19 9.49 1.90
C GLY A 11 4.29 8.43 3.01
N ALA A 12 4.10 8.85 4.27
CA ALA A 12 3.96 7.93 5.41
C ALA A 12 2.74 7.01 5.25
N VAL A 13 2.75 5.86 5.95
CA VAL A 13 1.58 4.99 6.10
C VAL A 13 0.39 5.81 6.59
N SER A 14 -0.81 5.53 6.08
CA SER A 14 -1.98 6.31 6.50
C SER A 14 -2.25 6.04 7.98
N PRO A 15 -2.61 7.06 8.78
CA PRO A 15 -2.92 6.86 10.20
C PRO A 15 -4.05 5.84 10.43
N TRP A 16 -4.98 5.72 9.48
CA TRP A 16 -6.03 4.71 9.52
C TRP A 16 -5.46 3.30 9.35
N VAL A 17 -4.65 3.04 8.30
CA VAL A 17 -4.03 1.72 8.09
C VAL A 17 -3.15 1.36 9.29
N ALA A 18 -2.35 2.31 9.79
CA ALA A 18 -1.48 2.08 10.94
C ALA A 18 -2.26 1.69 12.21
N ARG A 19 -3.45 2.28 12.43
CA ARG A 19 -4.30 1.98 13.58
C ARG A 19 -4.91 0.58 13.52
N TRP A 20 -5.29 0.12 12.33
CA TRP A 20 -6.08 -1.10 12.17
C TRP A 20 -5.27 -2.33 11.75
N ALA A 21 -4.09 -2.15 11.13
CA ALA A 21 -3.25 -3.27 10.70
C ALA A 21 -2.92 -4.27 11.83
N PRO A 22 -2.57 -3.85 13.07
CA PRO A 22 -2.26 -4.81 14.14
C PRO A 22 -3.45 -5.67 14.59
N LEU A 23 -4.67 -5.33 14.16
CA LEU A 23 -5.90 -6.05 14.51
C LEU A 23 -6.31 -7.06 13.43
N MET A 24 -5.60 -7.09 12.29
CA MET A 24 -5.89 -8.02 11.21
C MET A 24 -5.54 -9.45 11.62
N PRO A 25 -6.37 -10.45 11.28
CA PRO A 25 -5.98 -11.84 11.42
C PRO A 25 -4.85 -12.18 10.46
N ALA A 26 -4.07 -13.23 10.78
CA ALA A 26 -3.09 -13.75 9.84
C ALA A 26 -3.74 -14.14 8.51
N GLY A 27 -3.11 -13.77 7.40
CA GLY A 27 -3.64 -14.02 6.07
C GLY A 27 -3.03 -13.12 5.01
N GLU A 28 -3.34 -13.45 3.77
CA GLU A 28 -2.88 -12.74 2.57
C GLU A 28 -3.58 -11.40 2.41
N VAL A 29 -2.88 -10.42 1.85
CA VAL A 29 -3.39 -9.06 1.62
C VAL A 29 -3.15 -8.63 0.17
N LEU A 30 -4.16 -8.03 -0.45
CA LEU A 30 -4.03 -7.31 -1.72
C LEU A 30 -3.99 -5.80 -1.45
N ASP A 31 -2.86 -5.16 -1.79
CA ASP A 31 -2.72 -3.70 -1.82
C ASP A 31 -2.94 -3.23 -3.27
N LEU A 32 -4.13 -2.70 -3.56
CA LEU A 32 -4.55 -2.30 -4.90
C LEU A 32 -4.32 -0.81 -5.13
N ALA A 33 -3.76 -0.46 -6.30
CA ALA A 33 -3.23 0.87 -6.59
C ALA A 33 -2.21 1.28 -5.53
N CYS A 34 -1.29 0.37 -5.24
CA CYS A 34 -0.35 0.48 -4.12
C CYS A 34 0.64 1.65 -4.26
N GLY A 35 0.78 2.21 -5.46
CA GLY A 35 1.85 3.12 -5.84
C GLY A 35 3.20 2.52 -5.46
N SER A 36 4.02 3.30 -4.76
CA SER A 36 5.32 2.87 -4.23
C SER A 36 5.27 1.85 -3.08
N GLY A 37 4.11 1.27 -2.77
CA GLY A 37 3.98 0.16 -1.82
C GLY A 37 4.09 0.55 -0.34
N ARG A 38 3.85 1.81 0.04
CA ARG A 38 4.01 2.24 1.46
C ARG A 38 3.18 1.43 2.45
N HIS A 39 1.98 0.99 2.05
CA HIS A 39 1.11 0.16 2.89
C HIS A 39 1.50 -1.31 2.78
N ALA A 40 1.79 -1.79 1.56
CA ALA A 40 2.32 -3.13 1.36
C ALA A 40 3.55 -3.44 2.21
N HIS A 41 4.57 -2.57 2.23
CA HIS A 41 5.76 -2.76 3.05
C HIS A 41 5.46 -2.78 4.55
N PHE A 42 4.58 -1.88 4.99
CA PHE A 42 4.16 -1.83 6.39
C PHE A 42 3.47 -3.13 6.82
N LEU A 43 2.53 -3.63 6.01
CA LEU A 43 1.79 -4.86 6.28
C LEU A 43 2.67 -6.12 6.18
N ALA A 44 3.62 -6.14 5.23
CA ALA A 44 4.63 -7.20 5.16
C ALA A 44 5.51 -7.25 6.42
N GLY A 45 5.82 -6.08 7.00
CA GLY A 45 6.50 -5.97 8.29
C GLY A 45 5.73 -6.59 9.47
N PHE A 46 4.40 -6.70 9.38
CA PHE A 46 3.56 -7.42 10.35
C PHE A 46 3.46 -8.93 10.06
N GLY A 47 4.12 -9.43 9.02
CA GLY A 47 4.13 -10.85 8.65
C GLY A 47 2.99 -11.27 7.73
N HIS A 48 2.23 -10.32 7.17
CA HIS A 48 1.25 -10.65 6.13
C HIS A 48 1.96 -10.95 4.80
N PRO A 49 1.60 -12.03 4.09
CA PRO A 49 1.93 -12.17 2.67
C PRO A 49 1.15 -11.11 1.88
N VAL A 50 1.86 -10.15 1.28
CA VAL A 50 1.22 -9.05 0.56
C VAL A 50 1.46 -9.16 -0.94
N LEU A 51 0.38 -9.09 -1.72
CA LEU A 51 0.40 -8.85 -3.15
C LEU A 51 0.14 -7.36 -3.41
N ALA A 52 1.16 -6.64 -3.89
CA ALA A 52 1.06 -5.24 -4.25
C ALA A 52 0.82 -5.10 -5.76
N LEU A 53 -0.24 -4.38 -6.15
CA LEU A 53 -0.64 -4.20 -7.54
C LEU A 53 -0.83 -2.73 -7.85
N ASP A 54 -0.08 -2.23 -8.83
CA ASP A 54 -0.32 -0.92 -9.43
C ASP A 54 -0.35 -1.02 -10.97
N ARG A 55 -1.02 -0.06 -11.60
CA ARG A 55 -1.00 0.12 -13.05
C ARG A 55 0.30 0.74 -13.51
N ASP A 56 0.87 1.64 -12.71
CA ASP A 56 2.12 2.30 -13.02
C ASP A 56 3.30 1.39 -12.70
N ALA A 57 3.91 0.83 -13.74
CA ALA A 57 5.11 -0.01 -13.59
C ALA A 57 6.29 0.75 -12.98
N GLN A 58 6.38 2.08 -13.14
CA GLN A 58 7.44 2.88 -12.52
C GLN A 58 7.24 3.00 -11.01
N ALA A 59 5.98 2.95 -10.53
CA ALA A 59 5.70 2.96 -9.10
C ALA A 59 6.13 1.64 -8.40
N LEU A 60 6.26 0.55 -9.17
CA LEU A 60 6.70 -0.76 -8.69
C LEU A 60 8.21 -1.01 -8.84
N ALA A 61 8.94 -0.12 -9.54
CA ALA A 61 10.33 -0.31 -9.94
C ALA A 61 11.36 0.07 -8.86
#